data_AF-A0A6B2DC35-F1
#
_entry.id   AF-A0A6B2DC35-F1
#
_cell.length_a   1.000
_cell.length_b   1.000
_cell.length_c   1.000
_cell.angle_alpha   90.00
_cell.angle_beta   90.00
_cell.angle_gamma   90.00
#
_symmetry.space_group_name_H-M   'P 1'
#
loop_
_entity.id
_entity.type
_entity.pdbx_description
1 polymer ?
#
loop_
_entity_poly.entity_id
_entity_poly.type
_entity_poly.pdbx_seq_one_letter_code
_entity_poly.pdbx_strand_id
1 'polypeptide(L)'
;SPLLGDLPEVRVLASLTEGGEGTTGETARLRGMPGAERERALLDLVRAEAATVLGHASAAGVPEQQAFRDAGFDSLTAVELR
;
A
#
# COMPACT_ATOMS: atom_id res chain seq x y z
N SER A 1 -6.29 -9.47 -20.21
CA SER A 1 -6.11 -10.86 -20.67
C SER A 1 -6.35 -11.77 -19.47
N PRO A 2 -7.36 -12.65 -19.47
CA PRO A 2 -7.80 -13.38 -18.27
C PRO A 2 -6.99 -14.67 -17.99
N LEU A 3 -6.05 -15.03 -18.87
CA LEU A 3 -5.35 -16.32 -18.82
C LEU A 3 -4.35 -16.49 -17.66
N LEU A 4 -3.97 -15.42 -16.96
CA LEU A 4 -3.08 -15.50 -15.79
C LEU A 4 -3.81 -15.78 -14.46
N GLY A 5 -5.14 -15.57 -14.39
CA GLY A 5 -5.89 -15.68 -13.13
C GLY A 5 -6.17 -17.11 -12.67
N ASP A 6 -6.16 -18.08 -13.59
CA ASP A 6 -6.63 -19.45 -13.34
C ASP A 6 -5.51 -20.43 -12.96
N LEU A 7 -4.25 -19.98 -12.91
CA LEU A 7 -3.13 -20.83 -12.50
C LEU A 7 -3.18 -21.07 -10.98
N PRO A 8 -3.05 -22.34 -10.53
CA PRO A 8 -3.06 -22.65 -9.10
C PRO A 8 -1.93 -21.94 -8.35
N GLU A 9 -0.79 -21.70 -9.00
CA GLU A 9 0.32 -20.94 -8.46
C GLU A 9 -0.04 -19.47 -8.20
N VAL A 10 -0.80 -18.84 -9.11
CA VAL A 10 -1.28 -17.46 -8.97
C VAL A 10 -2.34 -17.38 -7.88
N ARG A 11 -3.20 -18.39 -7.74
CA ARG A 11 -4.15 -18.46 -6.63
C ARG A 11 -3.48 -18.65 -5.27
N VAL A 12 -2.41 -19.44 -5.19
CA VAL A 12 -1.65 -19.61 -3.94
C VAL A 12 -0.97 -18.30 -3.57
N LEU A 13 -0.30 -17.65 -4.51
CA LEU A 13 0.27 -16.31 -4.31
C LEU A 13 -0.80 -15.28 -3.94
N ALA A 14 -1.94 -15.26 -4.64
CA ALA A 14 -3.06 -14.40 -4.28
C ALA A 14 -3.50 -14.69 -2.84
N SER A 15 -3.74 -15.94 -2.45
CA SER A 15 -4.18 -16.34 -1.11
C SER A 15 -3.18 -16.03 0.01
N LEU A 16 -1.88 -16.12 -0.26
CA LEU A 16 -0.82 -15.67 0.66
C LEU A 16 -0.83 -14.15 0.85
N THR A 17 -1.44 -13.46 -0.10
CA THR A 17 -1.60 -12.01 -0.12
C THR A 17 -3.05 -11.56 0.12
N GLU A 18 -4.00 -12.49 0.27
CA GLU A 18 -5.44 -12.27 0.51
C GLU A 18 -5.73 -11.94 1.98
N GLY A 19 -4.81 -11.26 2.66
CA GLY A 19 -5.11 -10.47 3.87
C GLY A 19 -6.08 -9.28 3.61
N GLY A 20 -6.93 -9.38 2.59
CA GLY A 20 -7.85 -8.34 2.11
C GLY A 20 -9.11 -8.14 2.96
N GLU A 21 -9.26 -8.86 4.08
CA GLU A 21 -10.26 -8.49 5.10
C GLU A 21 -9.95 -7.12 5.72
N GLY A 22 -8.68 -6.71 5.78
CA GLY A 22 -8.25 -5.41 6.30
C GLY A 22 -8.61 -4.23 5.37
N THR A 23 -8.49 -4.38 4.05
CA THR A 23 -8.78 -3.31 3.08
C THR A 23 -10.25 -2.92 3.04
N THR A 24 -11.16 -3.88 3.23
CA THR A 24 -12.61 -3.59 3.25
C THR A 24 -13.02 -2.83 4.52
N GLY A 25 -12.43 -3.17 5.67
CA GLY A 25 -12.65 -2.46 6.94
C GLY A 25 -12.04 -1.06 6.94
N GLU A 26 -10.82 -0.92 6.44
CA GLU A 26 -10.12 0.38 6.41
C GLU A 26 -10.75 1.35 5.41
N THR A 27 -11.22 0.86 4.24
CA THR A 27 -11.97 1.69 3.29
C THR A 27 -13.32 2.15 3.85
N ALA A 28 -14.00 1.36 4.68
CA ALA A 28 -15.21 1.79 5.37
C ALA A 28 -14.90 2.85 6.43
N ARG A 29 -13.81 2.66 7.20
CA ARG A 29 -13.34 3.62 8.21
C ARG A 29 -12.98 4.97 7.61
N LEU A 30 -12.15 4.99 6.57
CA LEU A 30 -11.76 6.20 5.85
C LEU A 30 -12.96 6.94 5.26
N ARG A 31 -13.95 6.22 4.71
CA ARG A 31 -15.18 6.84 4.18
C ARG A 31 -16.03 7.51 5.25
N GLY A 32 -15.99 7.03 6.49
CA GLY A 32 -16.70 7.62 7.63
C GLY A 32 -16.04 8.87 8.22
N MET A 33 -14.79 9.18 7.84
CA MET A 33 -14.04 10.30 8.40
C MET A 33 -14.32 11.64 7.68
N PRO A 34 -14.23 12.78 8.41
CA PRO A 34 -14.16 14.10 7.81
C PRO A 34 -12.99 14.21 6.81
N GLY A 35 -13.14 15.01 5.76
CA GLY A 35 -12.18 15.06 4.64
C GLY A 35 -10.71 15.27 5.06
N ALA A 36 -10.44 16.21 5.97
CA ALA A 36 -9.10 16.50 6.46
C ALA A 36 -8.52 15.40 7.36
N GLU A 37 -9.37 14.65 8.07
CA GLU A 37 -8.95 13.53 8.91
C GLU A 37 -8.69 12.29 8.05
N ARG A 38 -9.54 12.06 7.05
CA ARG A 38 -9.35 11.03 6.03
C ARG A 38 -8.04 11.22 5.27
N GLU A 39 -7.73 12.45 4.85
CA GLU A 39 -6.50 12.74 4.12
C GLU A 39 -5.25 12.43 4.95
N ARG A 40 -5.24 12.80 6.23
CA ARG A 40 -4.15 12.46 7.15
C ARG A 40 -4.02 10.96 7.37
N ALA A 41 -5.13 10.28 7.62
CA ALA A 41 -5.12 8.82 7.80
C ALA A 41 -4.62 8.09 6.54
N LEU A 42 -5.02 8.55 5.35
CA LEU A 42 -4.55 8.01 4.08
C LEU A 42 -3.06 8.27 3.87
N LEU A 43 -2.59 9.48 4.18
CA LEU A 43 -1.18 9.85 4.10
C LEU A 43 -0.32 8.97 5.02
N ASP A 44 -0.75 8.78 6.26
CA ASP A 44 -0.04 7.96 7.24
C ASP A 44 0.03 6.49 6.79
N LEU A 45 -1.07 5.97 6.25
CA LEU A 45 -1.11 4.62 5.68
C LEU A 45 -0.11 4.47 4.53
N VAL A 46 -0.15 5.36 3.54
CA VAL A 46 0.76 5.31 2.39
C VAL A 46 2.22 5.44 2.83
N ARG A 47 2.52 6.30 3.82
CA ARG A 47 3.89 6.46 4.34
C ARG A 47 4.37 5.22 5.10
N ALA A 48 3.48 4.50 5.79
CA ALA A 48 3.82 3.26 6.47
C ALA A 48 4.14 2.12 5.49
N GLU A 49 3.32 1.96 4.44
CA GLU A 49 3.58 0.99 3.38
C GLU A 49 4.86 1.34 2.62
N ALA A 50 5.07 2.62 2.31
CA ALA A 50 6.28 3.09 1.64
C ALA A 50 7.54 2.87 2.48
N ALA A 51 7.46 3.07 3.80
CA ALA A 51 8.57 2.77 4.70
C ALA A 51 8.94 1.29 4.66
N THR A 52 7.94 0.40 4.60
CA THR A 52 8.15 -1.04 4.52
C THR A 52 8.88 -1.43 3.23
N VAL A 53 8.43 -0.90 2.08
CA VAL A 53 9.06 -1.16 0.77
C VAL A 53 10.49 -0.61 0.70
N LEU A 54 10.73 0.58 1.25
CA LEU A 54 12.05 1.22 1.28
C LEU A 54 12.98 0.70 2.39
N GLY A 55 12.50 -0.19 3.26
CA GLY A 55 13.29 -0.72 4.39
C GLY A 55 13.52 0.29 5.53
N HIS A 56 12.69 1.33 5.64
CA HIS A 56 12.71 2.25 6.77
C HIS A 56 12.04 1.64 8.00
N ALA A 57 12.60 1.94 9.18
CA ALA A 57 12.04 1.47 10.45
C ALA A 57 10.66 2.09 10.79
N SER A 58 10.28 3.20 10.15
CA SER A 58 8.99 3.85 10.36
C SER A 58 8.62 4.82 9.22
N ALA A 59 7.33 5.16 9.14
CA ALA A 59 6.76 6.17 8.23
C ALA A 59 7.40 7.57 8.36
N ALA A 60 8.00 7.89 9.52
CA ALA A 60 8.71 9.16 9.73
C ALA A 60 9.96 9.29 8.85
N GLY A 61 10.52 8.17 8.38
CA GLY A 61 11.64 8.14 7.44
C GLY A 61 11.23 8.50 5.99
N VAL A 62 9.94 8.54 5.69
CA VAL A 62 9.39 8.87 4.36
C VAL A 62 8.82 10.28 4.39
N PRO A 63 9.40 11.26 3.67
CA PRO A 63 8.88 12.63 3.69
C PRO A 63 7.56 12.75 2.92
N GLU A 64 6.60 13.48 3.48
CA GLU A 64 5.24 13.65 2.95
C GLU A 64 5.16 14.40 1.60
N GLN A 65 6.16 15.23 1.29
CA GLN A 65 6.16 16.12 0.11
C GLN A 65 7.25 15.76 -0.90
N GLN A 66 7.97 14.65 -0.69
CA GLN A 66 9.04 14.24 -1.59
C GLN A 66 8.49 13.32 -2.68
N ALA A 67 8.98 13.49 -3.91
CA ALA A 67 8.64 12.58 -4.99
C ALA A 67 9.16 11.16 -4.68
N PHE A 68 8.37 10.13 -4.99
CA PHE A 68 8.74 8.73 -4.72
C PHE A 68 10.12 8.35 -5.29
N ARG A 69 10.46 8.82 -6.50
CA ARG A 69 11.78 8.59 -7.11
C ARG A 69 12.92 9.15 -6.25
N ASP A 70 12.73 10.37 -5.74
CA ASP A 70 13.73 11.03 -4.90
C ASP A 70 13.81 10.40 -3.50
N ALA A 71 12.74 9.73 -3.07
CA ALA A 71 12.68 8.92 -1.85
C ALA A 71 13.28 7.52 -2.03
N GLY A 72 13.72 7.14 -3.24
CA GLY A 72 14.40 5.87 -3.50
C GLY A 72 13.52 4.79 -4.13
N PHE A 73 12.28 5.09 -4.53
CA PHE A 73 11.49 4.16 -5.33
C PHE A 73 12.04 4.05 -6.75
N ASP A 74 12.18 2.80 -7.20
CA ASP A 74 12.40 2.43 -8.59
C ASP A 74 11.14 1.75 -9.18
N SER A 75 11.18 1.42 -10.46
CA SER A 75 10.03 0.81 -11.16
C SER A 75 9.62 -0.56 -10.62
N LEU A 76 10.50 -1.27 -9.89
CA LEU A 76 10.21 -2.60 -9.34
C LEU A 76 9.55 -2.48 -7.95
N THR A 77 10.15 -1.68 -7.08
CA THR A 77 9.63 -1.36 -5.73
C THR A 77 8.30 -0.62 -5.76
N ALA A 78 8.03 0.17 -6.81
CA ALA A 78 6.73 0.84 -6.99
C ALA A 78 5.55 -0.14 -7.15
N VAL A 79 5.79 -1.37 -7.61
CA VAL A 79 4.75 -2.40 -7.79
C VAL A 79 4.51 -3.22 -6.53
N GLU A 80 5.49 -3.22 -5.61
CA GLU A 80 5.37 -3.90 -4.31
C GLU A 80 4.52 -3.10 -3.32
N LEU A 81 4.36 -1.79 -3.55
CA LEU A 81 3.42 -0.93 -2.84
C LEU A 81 1.99 -1.19 -3.34
N ARG A 82 1.18 -1.94 -2.58
CA ARG A 82 -0.17 -2.37 -2.98
C ARG A 82 -1.21 -2.20 -1.89
#